data_AF-A0A426CLA5-F1
#
_entry.id   AF-A0A426CLA5-F1
#
_cell.length_a   1.000
_cell.length_b   1.000
_cell.length_c   1.000
_cell.angle_alpha   90.00
_cell.angle_beta   90.00
_cell.angle_gamma   90.00
#
_symmetry.space_group_name_H-M   'P 1'
#
loop_
_entity.id
_entity.type
_entity.pdbx_description
1 polymer ?
#
loop_
_entity_poly.entity_id
_entity_poly.type
_entity_poly.pdbx_seq_one_letter_code
_entity_poly.pdbx_strand_id
1 'polypeptide(L)'
;MTATTPPPASPPPPAPPSLPTRFNHCNLSPWAISSWEFQDAPQPLELDHVHLTDRRLWQRLAGIDDPAERGRVFHDYVSVKFRLHEWTDVSGPAQLCLRHSYLASLRNWGVDSNSLSGAALKAWVESRFGLRATYHHGRLATEPAARERYALDRMKGAARTPSLFMQLDLLYTFCQDELARRRPGQRWITLYRGTHDPDEYTLIPHPALRTPHSPPSPPRDEQPHDDRMLVELNNLSSFSSDPEVAWEFGHHVWEVAVPLAKIVFFSGLLPPPILQGESEYLVLGGEYHVRRLRG
;
A
#
# COMPACT_ATOMS: atom_id res chain seq x y z
N MET A 1 5.68 -63.14 -3.27
CA MET A 1 6.51 -61.93 -3.12
C MET A 1 5.58 -60.73 -3.12
N THR A 2 5.19 -60.28 -1.93
CA THR A 2 4.35 -59.09 -1.74
C THR A 2 5.25 -57.85 -1.78
N ALA A 3 5.05 -56.98 -2.76
CA ALA A 3 5.81 -55.76 -2.94
C ALA A 3 5.31 -54.70 -1.93
N THR A 4 6.19 -54.32 -1.00
CA THR A 4 5.95 -53.26 -0.02
C THR A 4 6.12 -51.90 -0.70
N THR A 5 5.04 -51.13 -0.78
CA THR A 5 5.07 -49.74 -1.26
C THR A 5 5.78 -48.85 -0.23
N PRO A 6 6.71 -47.97 -0.64
CA PRO A 6 7.40 -47.08 0.29
C PRO A 6 6.44 -46.02 0.85
N PRO A 7 6.68 -45.53 2.08
CA PRO A 7 5.84 -44.49 2.69
C PRO A 7 5.95 -43.16 1.92
N PRO A 8 4.88 -42.33 1.95
CA PRO A 8 4.89 -41.03 1.28
C PRO A 8 5.96 -40.11 1.88
N ALA A 9 6.69 -39.42 1.01
CA ALA A 9 7.71 -38.46 1.40
C ALA A 9 7.11 -37.31 2.22
N SER A 10 7.79 -36.93 3.32
CA SER A 10 7.39 -35.81 4.15
C SER A 10 7.33 -34.51 3.33
N PRO A 11 6.37 -33.61 3.62
CA PRO A 11 6.29 -32.33 2.92
C PRO A 11 7.57 -31.51 3.15
N PRO A 12 8.01 -30.73 2.16
CA PRO A 12 9.20 -29.91 2.30
C PRO A 12 9.01 -28.88 3.44
N PRO A 13 10.08 -28.51 4.16
CA PRO A 13 9.99 -27.49 5.19
C PRO A 13 9.49 -26.17 4.60
N PRO A 14 8.73 -25.35 5.37
CA PRO A 14 8.31 -24.04 4.93
C PRO A 14 9.53 -23.23 4.50
N ALA A 15 9.41 -22.49 3.40
CA ALA A 15 10.48 -21.63 2.92
C ALA A 15 10.93 -20.71 4.06
N PRO A 16 12.25 -20.51 4.26
CA PRO A 16 12.72 -19.60 5.29
C PRO A 16 12.10 -18.22 5.08
N PRO A 17 11.73 -17.50 6.16
CA PRO A 17 11.22 -16.15 6.05
C PRO A 17 12.21 -15.35 5.22
N SER A 18 11.73 -14.86 4.08
CA SER A 18 12.58 -14.20 3.11
C SER A 18 13.20 -12.96 3.79
N LEU A 19 14.53 -12.92 3.93
CA LEU A 19 15.25 -11.79 4.56
C LEU A 19 14.89 -10.47 3.87
N PRO A 20 14.49 -9.39 4.56
CA PRO A 20 14.09 -8.13 3.94
C PRO A 20 15.19 -7.56 3.04
N THR A 21 14.82 -6.86 1.98
CA THR A 21 15.78 -6.17 1.10
C THR A 21 16.54 -5.12 1.91
N ARG A 22 17.87 -5.25 2.01
CA ARG A 22 18.74 -4.38 2.85
C ARG A 22 18.88 -2.94 2.35
N PHE A 23 18.26 -2.60 1.22
CA PHE A 23 18.34 -1.29 0.60
C PHE A 23 16.92 -0.77 0.39
N ASN A 24 16.57 0.32 1.07
CA ASN A 24 15.41 1.12 0.76
C ASN A 24 15.87 2.60 0.64
N HIS A 25 15.03 3.47 0.08
CA HIS A 25 15.34 4.90 -0.11
C HIS A 25 14.64 5.75 0.94
N CYS A 26 14.34 5.16 2.10
CA CYS A 26 13.56 5.76 3.16
C CYS A 26 14.40 5.92 4.42
N ASN A 27 14.11 6.95 5.21
CA ASN A 27 14.80 7.26 6.46
C ASN A 27 14.70 6.15 7.54
N LEU A 28 13.75 5.21 7.41
CA LEU A 28 13.61 4.06 8.30
C LEU A 28 13.83 2.73 7.57
N SER A 29 14.33 1.73 8.30
CA SER A 29 14.51 0.38 7.78
C SER A 29 13.19 -0.32 7.44
N PRO A 30 13.17 -1.28 6.49
CA PRO A 30 11.95 -1.99 6.11
C PRO A 30 11.25 -2.72 7.26
N TRP A 31 12.03 -3.33 8.17
CA TRP A 31 11.47 -4.06 9.33
C TRP A 31 10.80 -3.13 10.34
N ALA A 32 11.32 -1.90 10.50
CA ALA A 32 10.68 -0.90 11.34
C ALA A 32 9.39 -0.40 10.68
N ILE A 33 9.40 -0.10 9.37
CA ILE A 33 8.21 0.36 8.65
C ILE A 33 7.10 -0.71 8.67
N SER A 34 7.47 -1.98 8.52
CA SER A 34 6.50 -3.07 8.48
C SER A 34 5.89 -3.40 9.84
N SER A 35 6.47 -2.99 10.95
CA SER A 35 6.08 -3.53 12.25
C SER A 35 4.81 -2.90 12.84
N TRP A 36 4.16 -3.65 13.72
CA TRP A 36 3.03 -3.14 14.50
C TRP A 36 3.46 -2.04 15.49
N GLU A 37 4.71 -2.06 16.00
CA GLU A 37 5.22 -0.99 16.86
C GLU A 37 5.29 0.36 16.12
N PHE A 38 5.59 0.35 14.82
CA PHE A 38 5.50 1.57 14.01
C PHE A 38 4.06 2.04 13.88
N GLN A 39 3.08 1.12 13.82
CA GLN A 39 1.68 1.52 13.85
C GLN A 39 1.32 2.22 15.17
N ASP A 40 1.81 1.72 16.31
CA ASP A 40 1.54 2.31 17.64
C ASP A 40 2.31 3.62 17.90
N ALA A 41 3.46 3.80 17.25
CA ALA A 41 4.30 4.98 17.41
C ALA A 41 4.92 5.43 16.08
N PRO A 42 4.12 5.92 15.12
CA PRO A 42 4.60 6.22 13.77
C PRO A 42 5.51 7.44 13.76
N GLN A 43 6.59 7.32 13.02
CA GLN A 43 7.50 8.42 12.74
C GLN A 43 7.28 8.90 11.28
N PRO A 44 7.66 10.15 10.95
CA PRO A 44 7.66 10.59 9.56
C PRO A 44 8.49 9.65 8.69
N LEU A 45 7.93 9.29 7.54
CA LEU A 45 8.61 8.52 6.51
C LEU A 45 8.99 9.47 5.39
N GLU A 46 10.28 9.57 5.11
CA GLU A 46 10.82 10.52 4.14
C GLU A 46 11.57 9.77 3.04
N LEU A 47 11.39 10.23 1.81
CA LEU A 47 12.19 9.82 0.66
C LEU A 47 13.23 10.92 0.42
N ASP A 48 14.35 10.85 1.15
CA ASP A 48 15.31 11.95 1.34
C ASP A 48 15.80 12.60 0.04
N HIS A 49 15.83 11.87 -1.08
CA HIS A 49 16.29 12.40 -2.36
C HIS A 49 15.32 13.43 -2.96
N VAL A 50 14.03 13.36 -2.65
CA VAL A 50 12.99 14.11 -3.39
C VAL A 50 13.01 15.62 -3.05
N HIS A 51 13.18 15.97 -1.78
CA HIS A 51 13.31 17.38 -1.39
C HIS A 51 14.59 18.02 -1.91
N LEU A 52 15.64 17.22 -2.14
CA LEU A 52 16.91 17.68 -2.69
C LEU A 52 16.81 17.92 -4.20
N THR A 53 16.20 17.00 -4.96
CA THR A 53 16.11 17.08 -6.43
C THR A 53 15.12 18.13 -6.91
N ASP A 54 14.06 18.39 -6.13
CA ASP A 54 12.90 19.18 -6.57
C ASP A 54 12.65 20.43 -5.70
N ARG A 55 13.71 20.96 -5.06
CA ARG A 55 13.63 22.09 -4.11
C ARG A 55 12.77 23.27 -4.57
N ARG A 56 12.85 23.64 -5.85
CA ARG A 56 12.07 24.76 -6.42
C ARG A 56 10.56 24.49 -6.44
N LEU A 57 10.14 23.23 -6.66
CA LEU A 57 8.74 22.84 -6.56
C LEU A 57 8.25 23.05 -5.13
N TRP A 58 8.96 22.50 -4.15
CA TRP A 58 8.56 22.54 -2.75
C TRP A 58 8.49 23.97 -2.20
N GLN A 59 9.47 24.82 -2.56
CA GLN A 59 9.44 26.24 -2.22
C GLN A 59 8.23 26.96 -2.80
N ARG A 60 7.86 26.66 -4.05
CA ARG A 60 6.68 27.24 -4.69
C ARG A 60 5.39 26.77 -4.01
N LEU A 61 5.25 25.47 -3.76
CA LEU A 61 4.07 24.90 -3.11
C LEU A 61 3.89 25.43 -1.68
N ALA A 62 4.98 25.70 -0.96
CA ALA A 62 4.93 26.24 0.39
C ALA A 62 4.31 27.64 0.47
N GLY A 63 4.34 28.42 -0.62
CA GLY A 63 3.77 29.76 -0.69
C GLY A 63 2.33 29.83 -1.22
N ILE A 64 1.65 28.69 -1.39
CA ILE A 64 0.28 28.62 -1.91
C ILE A 64 -0.64 28.13 -0.78
N ASP A 65 -1.67 28.92 -0.44
CA ASP A 65 -2.61 28.59 0.64
C ASP A 65 -3.73 27.64 0.21
N ASP A 66 -4.24 27.79 -1.02
CA ASP A 66 -5.33 26.94 -1.54
C ASP A 66 -4.81 25.50 -1.83
N PRO A 67 -5.34 24.46 -1.16
CA PRO A 67 -4.99 23.07 -1.45
C PRO A 67 -5.28 22.65 -2.90
N ALA A 68 -6.34 23.18 -3.52
CA ALA A 68 -6.65 22.84 -4.91
C ALA A 68 -5.61 23.47 -5.85
N GLU A 69 -5.20 24.71 -5.61
CA GLU A 69 -4.11 25.35 -6.36
C GLU A 69 -2.78 24.62 -6.19
N ARG A 70 -2.42 24.19 -4.98
CA ARG A 70 -1.21 23.36 -4.76
C ARG A 70 -1.27 22.07 -5.57
N GLY A 71 -2.40 21.39 -5.58
CA GLY A 71 -2.62 20.18 -6.38
C GLY A 71 -2.47 20.41 -7.89
N ARG A 72 -2.97 21.55 -8.42
CA ARG A 72 -2.78 21.94 -9.82
C ARG A 72 -1.30 22.20 -10.14
N VAL A 73 -0.63 23.02 -9.33
CA VAL A 73 0.79 23.37 -9.53
C VAL A 73 1.69 22.14 -9.43
N PHE A 74 1.41 21.24 -8.49
CA PHE A 74 2.11 19.95 -8.38
C PHE A 74 1.91 19.11 -9.65
N HIS A 75 0.68 18.95 -10.11
CA HIS A 75 0.38 18.16 -11.29
C HIS A 75 1.04 18.74 -12.55
N ASP A 76 0.96 20.05 -12.76
CA ASP A 76 1.59 20.74 -13.88
C ASP A 76 3.11 20.52 -13.87
N TYR A 77 3.73 20.59 -12.70
CA TYR A 77 5.16 20.33 -12.55
C TYR A 77 5.53 18.91 -12.97
N VAL A 78 4.81 17.88 -12.47
CA VAL A 78 5.05 16.48 -12.84
C VAL A 78 4.83 16.28 -14.35
N SER A 79 3.77 16.87 -14.89
CA SER A 79 3.42 16.80 -16.32
C SER A 79 4.49 17.40 -17.23
N VAL A 80 5.15 18.49 -16.81
CA VAL A 80 6.28 19.08 -17.53
C VAL A 80 7.56 18.25 -17.33
N LYS A 81 7.92 17.93 -16.08
CA LYS A 81 9.16 17.22 -15.73
C LYS A 81 9.29 15.88 -16.45
N PHE A 82 8.19 15.13 -16.56
CA PHE A 82 8.18 13.83 -17.21
C PHE A 82 7.57 13.85 -18.61
N ARG A 83 7.35 15.05 -19.17
CA ARG A 83 6.84 15.24 -20.54
C ARG A 83 5.56 14.45 -20.80
N LEU A 84 4.68 14.37 -19.80
CA LEU A 84 3.41 13.65 -19.91
C LEU A 84 2.56 14.25 -21.04
N HIS A 85 2.66 15.58 -21.24
CA HIS A 85 2.00 16.30 -22.31
C HIS A 85 2.47 15.95 -23.73
N GLU A 86 3.72 15.52 -23.96
CA GLU A 86 4.20 15.16 -25.31
C GLU A 86 3.49 13.92 -25.89
N TRP A 87 2.82 13.15 -25.05
CA TRP A 87 1.98 12.01 -25.46
C TRP A 87 0.56 12.44 -25.89
N THR A 88 0.31 13.75 -26.04
CA THR A 88 -0.96 14.30 -26.55
C THR A 88 -1.00 14.52 -28.06
N ASP A 89 0.16 14.66 -28.73
CA ASP A 89 0.25 14.94 -30.18
C ASP A 89 0.22 13.69 -31.08
N VAL A 90 0.04 12.50 -30.50
CA VAL A 90 -0.22 11.25 -31.24
C VAL A 90 -1.73 10.99 -31.21
N SER A 91 -2.42 11.35 -32.29
CA SER A 91 -3.88 11.26 -32.54
C SER A 91 -4.70 10.39 -31.55
N GLY A 92 -5.35 11.05 -30.58
CA GLY A 92 -6.37 10.49 -29.67
C GLY A 92 -6.50 11.31 -28.36
N PRO A 93 -7.68 11.82 -27.97
CA PRO A 93 -7.77 12.92 -27.01
C PRO A 93 -7.55 12.45 -25.57
N ALA A 94 -6.50 12.94 -24.91
CA ALA A 94 -6.22 12.82 -23.46
C ALA A 94 -6.01 11.40 -22.87
N GLN A 95 -6.56 10.34 -23.47
CA GLN A 95 -6.54 8.96 -22.94
C GLN A 95 -5.14 8.32 -22.95
N LEU A 96 -4.21 8.74 -23.81
CA LEU A 96 -2.87 8.14 -23.93
C LEU A 96 -1.84 8.76 -22.96
N CYS A 97 -1.89 10.07 -22.71
CA CYS A 97 -1.16 10.76 -21.63
C CYS A 97 -1.54 10.17 -20.24
N LEU A 98 -2.78 9.71 -20.13
CA LEU A 98 -3.33 8.96 -19.00
C LEU A 98 -3.04 7.44 -19.02
N ARG A 99 -2.27 6.89 -19.97
CA ARG A 99 -1.89 5.45 -19.96
C ARG A 99 -0.53 5.20 -19.31
N HIS A 100 0.35 6.18 -19.28
CA HIS A 100 1.74 6.04 -18.83
C HIS A 100 2.14 7.12 -17.82
N SER A 101 1.29 7.36 -16.83
CA SER A 101 1.53 8.33 -15.75
C SER A 101 1.20 7.73 -14.39
N TYR A 102 1.61 8.41 -13.32
CA TYR A 102 1.16 8.06 -11.98
C TYR A 102 -0.37 8.08 -11.87
N LEU A 103 -1.06 9.02 -12.54
CA LEU A 103 -2.54 9.06 -12.60
C LEU A 103 -3.12 7.81 -13.27
N ALA A 104 -2.51 7.35 -14.37
CA ALA A 104 -2.87 6.08 -15.01
C ALA A 104 -2.78 4.93 -14.01
N SER A 105 -1.68 4.90 -13.27
CA SER A 105 -1.35 3.82 -12.34
C SER A 105 -2.34 3.79 -11.17
N LEU A 106 -2.69 4.95 -10.61
CA LEU A 106 -3.69 5.09 -9.55
C LEU A 106 -5.09 4.69 -10.02
N ARG A 107 -5.52 5.12 -11.21
CA ARG A 107 -6.83 4.72 -11.75
C ARG A 107 -6.92 3.22 -12.03
N ASN A 108 -5.86 2.65 -12.60
CA ASN A 108 -5.79 1.21 -12.86
C ASN A 108 -5.72 0.39 -11.56
N TRP A 109 -5.16 0.95 -10.49
CA TRP A 109 -5.16 0.32 -9.18
C TRP A 109 -6.58 0.10 -8.65
N GLY A 110 -7.43 1.13 -8.72
CA GLY A 110 -8.83 1.04 -8.27
C GLY A 110 -9.68 0.05 -9.09
N VAL A 111 -9.28 -0.25 -10.32
CA VAL A 111 -9.95 -1.26 -11.17
C VAL A 111 -9.43 -2.66 -10.87
N ASP A 112 -8.11 -2.85 -10.84
CA ASP A 112 -7.48 -4.14 -10.57
C ASP A 112 -6.06 -3.97 -9.99
N SER A 113 -5.93 -4.21 -8.69
CA SER A 113 -4.65 -4.19 -7.97
C SER A 113 -3.70 -5.35 -8.34
N ASN A 114 -4.17 -6.34 -9.10
CA ASN A 114 -3.38 -7.42 -9.70
C ASN A 114 -3.00 -7.14 -11.16
N SER A 115 -3.35 -5.99 -11.71
CA SER A 115 -2.93 -5.60 -13.06
C SER A 115 -1.41 -5.35 -13.16
N LEU A 116 -0.91 -5.16 -14.39
CA LEU A 116 0.47 -4.72 -14.65
C LEU A 116 0.82 -3.40 -13.93
N SER A 117 -0.14 -2.47 -13.87
CA SER A 117 0.02 -1.21 -13.14
C SER A 117 0.08 -1.45 -11.64
N GLY A 118 -0.75 -2.37 -11.12
CA GLY A 118 -0.70 -2.81 -9.73
C GLY A 118 0.64 -3.45 -9.36
N ALA A 119 1.18 -4.31 -10.24
CA ALA A 119 2.51 -4.89 -10.06
C ALA A 119 3.61 -3.82 -10.04
N ALA A 120 3.52 -2.80 -10.90
CA ALA A 120 4.47 -1.68 -10.91
C ALA A 120 4.41 -0.84 -9.62
N LEU A 121 3.21 -0.57 -9.09
CA LEU A 121 3.03 0.14 -7.81
C LEU A 121 3.60 -0.66 -6.63
N LYS A 122 3.33 -1.97 -6.56
CA LYS A 122 3.90 -2.87 -5.54
C LYS A 122 5.43 -2.91 -5.64
N ALA A 123 5.97 -2.93 -6.85
CA ALA A 123 7.42 -2.89 -7.08
C ALA A 123 8.06 -1.54 -6.70
N TRP A 124 7.34 -0.42 -6.87
CA TRP A 124 7.78 0.88 -6.37
C TRP A 124 7.89 0.85 -4.84
N VAL A 125 6.86 0.35 -4.15
CA VAL A 125 6.87 0.22 -2.69
C VAL A 125 8.05 -0.64 -2.20
N GLU A 126 8.26 -1.80 -2.83
CA GLU A 126 9.42 -2.66 -2.55
C GLU A 126 10.74 -1.92 -2.70
N SER A 127 10.86 -1.10 -3.74
CA SER A 127 12.10 -0.37 -3.99
C SER A 127 12.35 0.78 -3.01
N ARG A 128 11.30 1.45 -2.53
CA ARG A 128 11.41 2.70 -1.75
C ARG A 128 11.37 2.46 -0.25
N PHE A 129 10.48 1.58 0.19
CA PHE A 129 10.26 1.28 1.59
C PHE A 129 10.82 -0.10 1.98
N GLY A 130 11.10 -0.96 1.01
CA GLY A 130 11.56 -2.34 1.26
C GLY A 130 10.46 -3.31 1.68
N LEU A 131 9.19 -2.87 1.63
CA LEU A 131 8.03 -3.70 1.97
C LEU A 131 7.68 -4.62 0.80
N ARG A 132 7.68 -5.92 1.04
CA ARG A 132 7.44 -6.95 0.01
C ARG A 132 5.96 -7.12 -0.28
N ALA A 133 5.63 -7.29 -1.56
CA ALA A 133 4.32 -7.77 -1.90
C ALA A 133 4.11 -9.18 -1.30
N THR A 134 2.97 -9.37 -0.64
CA THR A 134 2.54 -10.68 -0.10
C THR A 134 1.54 -11.37 -1.03
N TYR A 135 0.86 -10.60 -1.88
CA TYR A 135 -0.16 -11.10 -2.79
C TYR A 135 -0.14 -10.45 -4.19
N HIS A 136 -0.21 -11.27 -5.23
CA HIS A 136 -0.48 -10.84 -6.61
C HIS A 136 -0.98 -12.05 -7.42
N HIS A 137 -2.28 -12.09 -7.75
CA HIS A 137 -2.97 -13.26 -8.31
C HIS A 137 -2.81 -14.57 -7.48
N GLY A 138 -2.51 -14.44 -6.19
CA GLY A 138 -2.18 -15.55 -5.29
C GLY A 138 -1.12 -15.14 -4.26
N ARG A 139 -0.94 -15.98 -3.24
CA ARG A 139 -0.01 -15.73 -2.11
C ARG A 139 1.43 -15.96 -2.55
N LEU A 140 2.22 -14.89 -2.57
CA LEU A 140 3.59 -14.93 -3.05
C LEU A 140 4.53 -15.77 -2.17
N ALA A 141 4.21 -15.93 -0.88
CA ALA A 141 5.00 -16.75 0.03
C ALA A 141 4.91 -18.25 -0.28
N THR A 142 3.74 -18.72 -0.72
CA THR A 142 3.44 -20.17 -0.82
C THR A 142 3.20 -20.64 -2.25
N GLU A 143 2.91 -19.73 -3.19
CA GLU A 143 2.51 -20.09 -4.56
C GLU A 143 3.58 -19.68 -5.58
N PRO A 144 4.34 -20.66 -6.15
CA PRO A 144 5.37 -20.37 -7.15
C PRO A 144 4.83 -19.68 -8.41
N ALA A 145 3.65 -20.08 -8.90
CA ALA A 145 3.03 -19.49 -10.09
C ALA A 145 2.69 -18.00 -9.88
N ALA A 146 2.23 -17.61 -8.69
CA ALA A 146 1.98 -16.22 -8.33
C ALA A 146 3.29 -15.41 -8.32
N ARG A 147 4.39 -15.96 -7.79
CA ARG A 147 5.71 -15.32 -7.83
C ARG A 147 6.24 -15.11 -9.24
N GLU A 148 6.14 -16.12 -10.09
CA GLU A 148 6.56 -16.01 -11.49
C GLU A 148 5.73 -14.95 -12.22
N ARG A 149 4.41 -14.98 -12.02
CA ARG A 149 3.50 -13.99 -12.61
C ARG A 149 3.84 -12.58 -12.17
N TYR A 150 4.01 -12.37 -10.86
CA TYR A 150 4.38 -11.07 -10.31
C TYR A 150 5.73 -10.58 -10.85
N ALA A 151 6.71 -11.47 -11.01
CA ALA A 151 8.01 -11.14 -11.60
C ALA A 151 7.90 -10.69 -13.07
N LEU A 152 7.05 -11.34 -13.87
CA LEU A 152 6.79 -10.92 -15.24
C LEU A 152 6.04 -9.60 -15.31
N ASP A 153 5.02 -9.44 -14.46
CA ASP A 153 4.12 -8.29 -14.49
C ASP A 153 4.81 -7.03 -13.95
N ARG A 154 5.66 -7.12 -12.93
CA ARG A 154 6.50 -5.98 -12.50
C ARG A 154 7.47 -5.53 -13.58
N MET A 155 8.06 -6.45 -14.34
CA MET A 155 9.00 -6.13 -15.42
C MET A 155 8.27 -5.41 -16.55
N LYS A 156 7.14 -5.96 -16.99
CA LYS A 156 6.29 -5.36 -18.04
C LYS A 156 5.70 -4.02 -17.60
N GLY A 157 5.24 -3.92 -16.35
CA GLY A 157 4.68 -2.71 -15.78
C GLY A 157 5.70 -1.58 -15.70
N ALA A 158 6.90 -1.85 -15.17
CA ALA A 158 7.99 -0.88 -15.11
C ALA A 158 8.44 -0.42 -16.50
N ALA A 159 8.50 -1.33 -17.48
CA ALA A 159 8.87 -0.99 -18.86
C ALA A 159 7.83 -0.09 -19.57
N ARG A 160 6.55 -0.16 -19.16
CA ARG A 160 5.49 0.66 -19.76
C ARG A 160 5.53 2.11 -19.33
N THR A 161 6.05 2.42 -18.16
CA THR A 161 6.03 3.80 -17.66
C THR A 161 7.42 4.20 -17.19
N PRO A 162 8.27 4.65 -18.13
CA PRO A 162 9.58 5.19 -17.78
C PRO A 162 9.45 6.26 -16.70
N SER A 163 10.33 6.21 -15.70
CA SER A 163 10.33 7.14 -14.57
C SER A 163 9.07 7.10 -13.68
N LEU A 164 8.19 6.10 -13.78
CA LEU A 164 7.02 5.97 -12.90
C LEU A 164 7.41 6.09 -11.42
N PHE A 165 8.50 5.43 -11.03
CA PHE A 165 8.93 5.44 -9.63
C PHE A 165 9.29 6.86 -9.17
N MET A 166 9.91 7.69 -10.01
CA MET A 166 10.18 9.08 -9.67
C MET A 166 8.90 9.93 -9.62
N GLN A 167 7.90 9.63 -10.45
CA GLN A 167 6.58 10.27 -10.36
C GLN A 167 5.89 9.92 -9.04
N LEU A 168 5.96 8.66 -8.61
CA LEU A 168 5.42 8.19 -7.35
C LEU A 168 6.19 8.71 -6.13
N ASP A 169 7.50 8.86 -6.23
CA ASP A 169 8.33 9.49 -5.19
C ASP A 169 7.86 10.95 -4.93
N LEU A 170 7.58 11.71 -6.00
CA LEU A 170 7.01 13.07 -5.91
C LEU A 170 5.59 13.06 -5.35
N LEU A 171 4.74 12.14 -5.80
CA LEU A 171 3.36 12.01 -5.31
C LEU A 171 3.31 11.72 -3.82
N TYR A 172 4.10 10.74 -3.36
CA TYR A 172 4.20 10.38 -1.96
C TYR A 172 4.64 11.58 -1.12
N THR A 173 5.71 12.27 -1.54
CA THR A 173 6.24 13.45 -0.84
C THR A 173 5.20 14.57 -0.77
N PHE A 174 4.50 14.84 -1.88
CA PHE A 174 3.41 15.83 -1.91
C PHE A 174 2.23 15.42 -1.02
N CYS A 175 1.89 14.13 -0.97
CA CYS A 175 0.87 13.60 -0.07
C CYS A 175 1.23 13.83 1.40
N GLN A 176 2.50 13.59 1.78
CA GLN A 176 2.97 13.83 3.15
C GLN A 176 2.93 15.31 3.53
N ASP A 177 3.37 16.20 2.63
CA ASP A 177 3.28 17.66 2.83
C ASP A 177 1.82 18.11 3.02
N GLU A 178 0.90 17.60 2.22
CA GLU A 178 -0.52 17.93 2.33
C GLU A 178 -1.16 17.38 3.61
N LEU A 179 -0.81 16.16 4.03
CA LEU A 179 -1.30 15.59 5.29
C LEU A 179 -0.81 16.40 6.50
N ALA A 180 0.46 16.80 6.51
CA ALA A 180 1.02 17.64 7.57
C ALA A 180 0.30 19.00 7.68
N ARG A 181 -0.06 19.60 6.55
CA ARG A 181 -0.80 20.88 6.49
C ARG A 181 -2.27 20.75 6.88
N ARG A 182 -2.95 19.72 6.37
CA ARG A 182 -4.40 19.52 6.54
C ARG A 182 -4.74 18.89 7.89
N ARG A 183 -3.79 18.20 8.53
CA ARG A 183 -3.99 17.48 9.80
C ARG A 183 -2.84 17.75 10.80
N PRO A 184 -2.62 19.01 11.19
CA PRO A 184 -1.53 19.35 12.09
C PRO A 184 -1.66 18.62 13.43
N GLY A 185 -0.56 18.00 13.88
CA GLY A 185 -0.51 17.26 15.15
C GLY A 185 -1.17 15.88 15.15
N GLN A 186 -1.89 15.51 14.08
CA GLN A 186 -2.44 14.16 13.95
C GLN A 186 -1.35 13.21 13.45
N ARG A 187 -1.34 11.98 13.99
CA ARG A 187 -0.41 10.92 13.58
C ARG A 187 -1.11 9.73 12.93
N TRP A 188 -2.42 9.61 13.14
CA TRP A 188 -3.27 8.56 12.60
C TRP A 188 -4.54 9.12 11.99
N ILE A 189 -5.19 8.30 11.17
CA ILE A 189 -6.58 8.43 10.75
C ILE A 189 -7.28 7.07 10.84
N THR A 190 -8.54 7.06 11.27
CA THR A 190 -9.38 5.87 11.20
C THR A 190 -9.84 5.66 9.76
N LEU A 191 -9.55 4.48 9.20
CA LEU A 191 -9.98 4.06 7.87
C LEU A 191 -10.56 2.65 7.94
N TYR A 192 -11.29 2.28 6.89
CA TYR A 192 -12.02 1.02 6.77
C TYR A 192 -11.57 0.24 5.55
N ARG A 193 -11.50 -1.08 5.66
CA ARG A 193 -11.19 -1.97 4.53
C ARG A 193 -12.15 -3.14 4.50
N GLY A 194 -12.86 -3.27 3.38
CA GLY A 194 -13.61 -4.47 3.04
C GLY A 194 -12.69 -5.61 2.63
N THR A 195 -13.00 -6.83 3.06
CA THR A 195 -12.32 -8.04 2.62
C THR A 195 -13.31 -9.16 2.31
N HIS A 196 -13.10 -9.81 1.16
CA HIS A 196 -13.87 -10.98 0.72
C HIS A 196 -13.38 -12.28 1.34
N ASP A 197 -12.15 -12.33 1.84
CA ASP A 197 -11.63 -13.54 2.48
C ASP A 197 -10.59 -13.13 3.54
N PRO A 198 -10.94 -13.15 4.83
CA PRO A 198 -9.98 -12.85 5.88
C PRO A 198 -8.84 -13.89 5.96
N ASP A 199 -9.02 -15.10 5.43
CA ASP A 199 -8.01 -16.16 5.43
C ASP A 199 -6.91 -15.92 4.36
N GLU A 200 -7.14 -15.01 3.40
CA GLU A 200 -6.09 -14.54 2.48
C GLU A 200 -4.97 -13.77 3.21
N TYR A 201 -5.25 -13.25 4.40
CA TYR A 201 -4.30 -12.48 5.19
C TYR A 201 -3.52 -13.38 6.16
N THR A 202 -2.24 -13.07 6.36
CA THR A 202 -1.46 -13.73 7.40
C THR A 202 -1.88 -13.16 8.75
N LEU A 203 -2.52 -13.98 9.60
CA LEU A 203 -2.73 -13.65 11.01
C LEU A 203 -1.42 -13.78 11.77
N ILE A 204 -1.01 -12.73 12.46
CA ILE A 204 0.22 -12.71 13.23
C ILE A 204 -0.14 -12.92 14.71
N PRO A 205 0.44 -13.92 15.39
CA PRO A 205 0.26 -14.08 16.83
C PRO A 205 0.83 -12.85 17.56
N HIS A 206 -0.03 -12.07 18.23
CA HIS A 206 0.44 -10.92 18.99
C HIS A 206 1.24 -11.38 20.23
N PRO A 207 2.45 -10.83 20.49
CA PRO A 207 3.22 -11.15 21.70
C PRO A 207 2.46 -10.90 23.01
N ALA A 208 1.61 -9.86 23.07
CA ALA A 208 0.79 -9.53 24.25
C ALA A 208 -0.41 -10.48 24.47
N LEU A 209 -0.80 -11.25 23.44
CA LEU A 209 -1.83 -12.30 23.55
C LEU A 209 -1.25 -13.66 23.98
N ARG A 210 0.08 -13.75 24.16
CA ARG A 210 0.79 -14.95 24.63
C ARG A 210 1.55 -14.64 25.92
N THR A 211 0.86 -14.51 27.04
CA THR A 211 1.51 -14.66 28.34
C THR A 211 1.80 -16.15 28.62
N PRO A 212 3.04 -16.56 28.96
CA PRO A 212 3.41 -17.96 29.24
C PRO A 212 2.64 -18.60 30.42
N HIS A 213 1.91 -17.79 31.18
CA HIS A 213 1.16 -18.19 32.37
C HIS A 213 -0.31 -17.74 32.32
N SER A 214 -0.88 -17.51 31.13
CA SER A 214 -2.33 -17.37 31.04
C SER A 214 -3.00 -18.65 31.55
N PRO A 215 -4.02 -18.57 32.42
CA PRO A 215 -4.85 -19.71 32.74
C PRO A 215 -5.42 -20.32 31.45
N PRO A 216 -5.77 -21.62 31.43
CA PRO A 216 -6.40 -22.24 30.28
C PRO A 216 -7.55 -21.37 29.81
N SER A 217 -7.54 -21.01 28.52
CA SER A 217 -8.56 -20.14 27.95
C SER A 217 -9.94 -20.74 28.23
N PRO A 218 -10.94 -19.94 28.64
CA PRO A 218 -12.28 -20.46 28.90
C PRO A 218 -12.82 -21.14 27.63
N PRO A 219 -13.80 -22.04 27.74
CA PRO A 219 -14.44 -22.66 26.59
C PRO A 219 -14.86 -21.60 25.56
N ARG A 220 -14.81 -21.97 24.27
CA ARG A 220 -14.94 -21.07 23.10
C ARG A 220 -16.17 -20.17 23.15
N ASP A 221 -17.21 -20.59 23.87
CA ASP A 221 -18.50 -19.91 24.01
C ASP A 221 -18.51 -18.80 25.09
N GLU A 222 -17.47 -18.70 25.92
CA GLU A 222 -17.36 -17.72 27.02
C GLU A 222 -16.19 -16.74 26.87
N GLN A 223 -15.40 -16.86 25.79
CA GLN A 223 -14.36 -15.88 25.49
C GLN A 223 -15.03 -14.59 25.00
N PRO A 224 -14.71 -13.41 25.58
CA PRO A 224 -15.04 -12.17 24.90
C PRO A 224 -14.38 -12.25 23.52
N HIS A 225 -15.20 -12.24 22.48
CA HIS A 225 -14.74 -12.18 21.11
C HIS A 225 -13.88 -10.91 20.97
N ASP A 226 -12.56 -11.07 21.08
CA ASP A 226 -11.65 -9.99 20.80
C ASP A 226 -11.67 -9.80 19.27
N ASP A 227 -12.46 -8.83 18.84
CA ASP A 227 -12.55 -8.44 17.43
C ASP A 227 -11.24 -7.79 16.95
N ARG A 228 -10.24 -7.61 17.84
CA ARG A 228 -8.92 -7.11 17.49
C ARG A 228 -8.01 -8.25 17.02
N MET A 229 -7.34 -7.99 15.90
CA MET A 229 -6.40 -8.92 15.30
C MET A 229 -5.16 -8.17 14.84
N LEU A 230 -4.05 -8.89 14.72
CA LEU A 230 -2.86 -8.40 14.04
C LEU A 230 -2.75 -9.13 12.70
N VAL A 231 -2.76 -8.37 11.60
CA VAL A 231 -2.74 -8.92 10.24
C VAL A 231 -1.58 -8.35 9.44
N GLU A 232 -0.99 -9.17 8.57
CA GLU A 232 -0.06 -8.69 7.55
C GLU A 232 -0.84 -8.26 6.30
N LEU A 233 -0.85 -6.96 6.02
CA LEU A 233 -1.39 -6.43 4.78
C LEU A 233 -0.33 -6.50 3.67
N ASN A 234 -0.80 -6.70 2.44
CA ASN A 234 0.04 -6.54 1.25
C ASN A 234 0.71 -5.16 1.25
N ASN A 235 1.90 -5.04 0.66
CA ASN A 235 2.72 -3.83 0.76
C ASN A 235 2.04 -2.55 0.28
N LEU A 236 0.95 -2.66 -0.47
CA LEU A 236 0.08 -1.57 -0.85
C LEU A 236 -1.38 -2.06 -0.82
N SER A 237 -2.26 -1.32 -0.16
CA SER A 237 -3.67 -1.69 0.04
C SER A 237 -4.59 -0.47 -0.03
N SER A 238 -5.78 -0.64 -0.60
CA SER A 238 -6.83 0.39 -0.58
C SER A 238 -7.63 0.37 0.72
N PHE A 239 -8.04 1.55 1.16
CA PHE A 239 -8.89 1.80 2.31
C PHE A 239 -9.93 2.85 1.93
N SER A 240 -10.99 2.94 2.73
CA SER A 240 -12.01 3.98 2.63
C SER A 240 -12.07 4.79 3.93
N SER A 241 -12.32 6.10 3.85
CA SER A 241 -12.74 6.87 5.04
C SER A 241 -14.21 6.65 5.42
N ASP A 242 -14.97 6.01 4.54
CA ASP A 242 -16.39 5.71 4.72
C ASP A 242 -16.58 4.19 4.95
N PRO A 243 -17.14 3.76 6.10
CA PRO A 243 -17.38 2.36 6.38
C PRO A 243 -18.41 1.73 5.43
N GLU A 244 -19.41 2.48 4.95
CA GLU A 244 -20.44 1.97 4.04
C GLU A 244 -19.82 1.59 2.69
N VAL A 245 -18.95 2.46 2.17
CA VAL A 245 -18.15 2.15 0.98
C VAL A 245 -17.30 0.91 1.19
N ALA A 246 -16.73 0.70 2.39
CA ALA A 246 -15.93 -0.49 2.67
C ALA A 246 -16.75 -1.79 2.63
N TRP A 247 -18.04 -1.76 3.01
CA TRP A 247 -18.94 -2.91 2.93
C TRP A 247 -19.26 -3.34 1.49
N GLU A 248 -19.11 -2.44 0.50
CA GLU A 248 -19.25 -2.80 -0.92
C GLU A 248 -18.14 -3.76 -1.39
N PHE A 249 -17.00 -3.79 -0.68
CA PHE A 249 -15.81 -4.55 -1.06
C PHE A 249 -15.60 -5.84 -0.24
N GLY A 250 -16.60 -6.30 0.51
CA GLY A 250 -16.53 -7.58 1.19
C GLY A 250 -17.59 -7.77 2.28
N HIS A 251 -17.72 -9.01 2.73
CA HIS A 251 -18.64 -9.38 3.81
C HIS A 251 -18.00 -9.23 5.21
N HIS A 252 -16.76 -8.78 5.26
CA HIS A 252 -16.06 -8.35 6.47
C HIS A 252 -15.49 -6.96 6.26
N VAL A 253 -15.67 -6.09 7.25
CA VAL A 253 -15.01 -4.78 7.30
C VAL A 253 -14.10 -4.70 8.50
N TRP A 254 -12.89 -4.19 8.27
CA TRP A 254 -11.92 -3.88 9.31
C TRP A 254 -11.82 -2.38 9.48
N GLU A 255 -11.94 -1.92 10.72
CA GLU A 255 -11.54 -0.59 11.14
C GLU A 255 -10.06 -0.61 11.54
N VAL A 256 -9.31 0.39 11.08
CA VAL A 256 -7.86 0.47 11.26
C VAL A 256 -7.45 1.91 11.57
N ALA A 257 -6.68 2.09 12.64
CA ALA A 257 -5.95 3.35 12.87
C ALA A 257 -4.69 3.35 11.99
N VAL A 258 -4.77 4.02 10.85
CA VAL A 258 -3.69 4.08 9.85
C VAL A 258 -2.76 5.25 10.14
N PRO A 259 -1.44 5.03 10.31
CA PRO A 259 -0.46 6.10 10.38
C PRO A 259 -0.50 7.00 9.15
N LEU A 260 -0.53 8.33 9.33
CA LEU A 260 -0.53 9.27 8.21
C LEU A 260 0.71 9.08 7.30
N ALA A 261 1.85 8.77 7.91
CA ALA A 261 3.11 8.47 7.21
C ALA A 261 3.01 7.30 6.22
N LYS A 262 2.06 6.37 6.43
CA LYS A 262 1.84 5.23 5.53
C LYS A 262 0.87 5.53 4.38
N ILE A 263 0.26 6.72 4.32
CA ILE A 263 -0.65 7.09 3.23
C ILE A 263 0.16 7.51 1.99
N VAL A 264 -0.03 6.80 0.88
CA VAL A 264 0.61 7.11 -0.41
C VAL A 264 -0.21 8.11 -1.21
N PHE A 265 -1.53 8.00 -1.13
CA PHE A 265 -2.48 8.83 -1.86
C PHE A 265 -3.83 8.81 -1.13
N PHE A 266 -4.62 9.86 -1.28
CA PHE A 266 -6.01 9.90 -0.84
C PHE A 266 -6.89 10.75 -1.76
N SER A 267 -8.17 10.40 -1.83
CA SER A 267 -9.19 11.16 -2.58
C SER A 267 -9.28 12.60 -2.09
N GLY A 268 -9.21 13.55 -3.01
CA GLY A 268 -9.13 14.98 -2.71
C GLY A 268 -7.72 15.53 -2.49
N LEU A 269 -6.67 14.72 -2.67
CA LEU A 269 -5.28 15.22 -2.75
C LEU A 269 -5.08 16.11 -3.99
N LEU A 270 -5.61 15.67 -5.14
CA LEU A 270 -5.59 16.40 -6.40
C LEU A 270 -7.01 16.87 -6.74
N PRO A 271 -7.18 18.11 -7.24
CA PRO A 271 -8.51 18.65 -7.51
C PRO A 271 -9.11 18.04 -8.79
N PRO A 272 -10.45 17.99 -8.91
CA PRO A 272 -11.09 17.73 -10.19
C PRO A 272 -10.65 18.75 -11.25
N PRO A 273 -10.48 18.36 -12.52
CA PRO A 273 -10.69 17.04 -13.11
C PRO A 273 -9.46 16.11 -13.09
N ILE A 274 -8.38 16.46 -12.37
CA ILE A 274 -7.10 15.72 -12.43
C ILE A 274 -7.28 14.27 -11.98
N LEU A 275 -7.95 14.07 -10.85
CA LEU A 275 -8.33 12.75 -10.36
C LEU A 275 -9.64 12.86 -9.58
N GLN A 276 -10.61 12.04 -9.95
CA GLN A 276 -11.88 11.93 -9.26
C GLN A 276 -11.93 10.55 -8.60
N GLY A 277 -12.28 10.54 -7.33
CA GLY A 277 -12.45 9.34 -6.52
C GLY A 277 -13.12 9.74 -5.22
N GLU A 278 -13.98 8.87 -4.70
CA GLU A 278 -14.69 9.10 -3.45
C GLU A 278 -14.04 8.24 -2.36
N SER A 279 -13.72 8.87 -1.22
CA SER A 279 -13.27 8.24 0.02
C SER A 279 -12.05 7.28 -0.01
N GLU A 280 -11.41 7.02 -1.16
CA GLU A 280 -10.28 6.10 -1.27
C GLU A 280 -8.98 6.65 -0.65
N TYR A 281 -8.27 5.77 0.04
CA TYR A 281 -6.91 5.94 0.53
C TYR A 281 -6.05 4.77 0.05
N LEU A 282 -4.87 5.07 -0.47
CA LEU A 282 -3.86 4.08 -0.81
C LEU A 282 -2.79 4.06 0.27
N VAL A 283 -2.57 2.91 0.89
CA VAL A 283 -1.82 2.81 2.16
C VAL A 283 -0.71 1.75 2.05
N LEU A 284 0.48 2.06 2.55
CA LEU A 284 1.60 1.13 2.70
C LEU A 284 1.25 -0.01 3.65
N GLY A 285 1.68 -1.22 3.32
CA GLY A 285 1.39 -2.43 4.07
C GLY A 285 2.26 -2.67 5.30
N GLY A 286 2.43 -3.95 5.61
CA GLY A 286 3.04 -4.44 6.85
C GLY A 286 1.99 -4.92 7.84
N GLU A 287 2.38 -4.96 9.10
CA GLU A 287 1.59 -5.44 10.22
C GLU A 287 0.64 -4.34 10.71
N TYR A 288 -0.63 -4.69 10.87
CA TYR A 288 -1.68 -3.78 11.32
C TYR A 288 -2.59 -4.43 12.37
N HIS A 289 -2.76 -3.73 13.48
CA HIS A 289 -3.90 -3.86 14.37
C HIS A 289 -5.17 -3.47 13.62
N VAL A 290 -6.08 -4.42 13.53
CA VAL A 290 -7.40 -4.25 12.91
C VAL A 290 -8.46 -4.60 13.92
N ARG A 291 -9.61 -3.92 13.84
CA ARG A 291 -10.80 -4.28 14.59
C ARG A 291 -11.88 -4.68 13.60
N ARG A 292 -12.37 -5.91 13.70
CA ARG A 292 -13.49 -6.39 12.90
C ARG A 292 -14.77 -5.63 13.30
N LEU A 293 -15.43 -5.02 12.33
CA LEU A 293 -16.77 -4.46 12.52
C LEU A 293 -17.81 -5.56 12.43
N ARG A 294 -18.83 -5.48 13.29
CA ARG A 294 -20.02 -6.32 13.22
C ARG A 294 -21.11 -5.50 12.54
N GLY A 295 -21.75 -6.08 11.52
CA GLY A 295 -22.98 -5.57 10.95
C GLY A 295 -24.18 -5.85 11.84
#